data_AF-A0A417TZZ3-F1
#
_entry.id   AF-A0A417TZZ3-F1
#
_cell.length_a   1.000
_cell.length_b   1.000
_cell.length_c   1.000
_cell.angle_alpha   90.00
_cell.angle_beta   90.00
_cell.angle_gamma   90.00
#
_symmetry.space_group_name_H-M   'P 1'
#
loop_
_entity.id
_entity.type
_entity.pdbx_description
1 polymer ?
#
loop_
_entity_poly.entity_id
_entity_poly.type
_entity_poly.pdbx_seq_one_letter_code
_entity_poly.pdbx_strand_id
1 'polypeptide(L)'
;MRLPWIVRQIGNASGKDRIYIEDYACSFLENCRKEESLLPVRAALYGYALQKEESHIYLIYGVSHIAAELQQGMSQEQIQEMFFSEYELIGYVNLYAGQTLFENPASQDSSGKAGFFIFYENNEAMQDYMIFCNKRKQRMPGNHRSGIKEDKHLGVKGESSRRQGKWTGFISIFLLAVLILLTATASLAIGDYAAMREFALMAAKALQGAG
;
A
#
# COMPACT_ATOMS: atom_id res chain seq x y z
N MET A 1 -16.90 10.77 20.96
CA MET A 1 -17.42 9.83 19.96
C MET A 1 -18.40 8.84 20.55
N ARG A 2 -19.36 8.35 19.75
CA ARG A 2 -20.25 7.22 20.07
C ARG A 2 -19.97 6.08 19.10
N LEU A 3 -20.28 4.84 19.50
CA LEU A 3 -20.20 3.70 18.60
C LEU A 3 -21.30 3.78 17.53
N PRO A 4 -21.03 3.38 16.29
CA PRO A 4 -22.05 3.32 15.24
C PRO A 4 -23.17 2.34 15.59
N TRP A 5 -24.42 2.74 15.36
CA TRP A 5 -25.60 1.92 15.69
C TRP A 5 -25.89 0.85 14.63
N ILE A 6 -25.70 1.18 13.36
CA ILE A 6 -25.97 0.28 12.23
C ILE A 6 -24.64 -0.24 11.72
N VAL A 7 -24.39 -1.53 11.96
CA VAL A 7 -23.16 -2.21 11.55
C VAL A 7 -23.45 -3.55 10.90
N ARG A 8 -22.63 -3.91 9.93
CA ARG A 8 -22.59 -5.23 9.30
C ARG A 8 -21.30 -5.94 9.69
N GLN A 9 -21.41 -7.11 10.31
CA GLN A 9 -20.24 -7.92 10.65
C GLN A 9 -19.73 -8.68 9.43
N ILE A 10 -18.41 -8.67 9.23
CA ILE A 10 -17.67 -9.49 8.29
C ILE A 10 -16.73 -10.40 9.09
N GLY A 11 -16.69 -11.70 8.78
CA GLY A 11 -15.81 -12.65 9.48
C GLY A 11 -16.14 -12.83 10.98
N ASN A 12 -15.21 -13.42 11.73
CA ASN A 12 -15.37 -13.59 13.18
C ASN A 12 -14.71 -12.43 13.93
N ALA A 13 -15.50 -11.51 14.46
CA ALA A 13 -15.03 -10.33 15.18
C ALA A 13 -15.04 -10.52 16.72
N SER A 14 -14.93 -11.77 17.21
CA SER A 14 -15.06 -12.11 18.64
C SER A 14 -13.84 -11.77 19.51
N GLY A 15 -12.88 -10.99 19.00
CA GLY A 15 -11.66 -10.61 19.71
C GLY A 15 -11.85 -9.47 20.72
N LYS A 16 -10.82 -9.24 21.56
CA LYS A 16 -10.72 -8.06 22.44
C LYS A 16 -10.59 -6.76 21.64
N ASP A 17 -9.94 -6.83 20.48
CA ASP A 17 -9.81 -5.70 19.57
C ASP A 17 -10.94 -5.73 18.53
N ARG A 18 -11.62 -4.60 18.37
CA ARG A 18 -12.75 -4.46 17.44
C ARG A 18 -12.44 -3.37 16.42
N ILE A 19 -12.49 -3.75 15.15
CA ILE A 19 -12.29 -2.85 14.03
C ILE A 19 -13.65 -2.53 13.43
N TYR A 20 -13.96 -1.24 13.35
CA TYR A 20 -15.10 -0.66 12.66
C TYR A 20 -14.55 0.15 11.50
N ILE A 21 -15.02 -0.11 10.29
CA ILE A 21 -14.60 0.59 9.07
C ILE A 21 -15.82 1.18 8.38
N GLU A 22 -15.70 2.42 7.93
CA GLU A 22 -16.75 3.09 7.17
C GLU A 22 -16.87 2.45 5.77
N ASP A 23 -18.08 2.40 5.20
CA ASP A 23 -18.38 1.70 3.95
C ASP A 23 -17.59 2.23 2.73
N TYR A 24 -17.41 3.55 2.59
CA TYR A 24 -16.57 4.09 1.52
C TYR A 24 -15.10 3.71 1.71
N ALA A 25 -14.59 3.76 2.94
CA ALA A 25 -13.23 3.33 3.26
C ALA A 25 -13.04 1.84 2.94
N CYS A 26 -13.99 0.99 3.32
CA CYS A 26 -13.97 -0.45 3.00
C CYS A 26 -13.98 -0.70 1.49
N SER A 27 -14.88 -0.01 0.76
CA SER A 27 -14.99 -0.11 -0.70
C SER A 27 -13.71 0.33 -1.41
N PHE A 28 -13.03 1.37 -0.89
CA PHE A 28 -11.75 1.80 -1.43
C PHE A 28 -10.65 0.75 -1.25
N LEU A 29 -10.49 0.19 -0.05
CA LEU A 29 -9.49 -0.88 0.19
C LEU A 29 -9.75 -2.10 -0.70
N GLU A 30 -11.01 -2.50 -0.88
CA GLU A 30 -11.38 -3.58 -1.80
C GLU A 30 -11.00 -3.28 -3.25
N ASN A 31 -11.14 -2.04 -3.69
CA ASN A 31 -10.73 -1.63 -5.03
C ASN A 31 -9.20 -1.61 -5.19
N CYS A 32 -8.46 -1.16 -4.17
CA CYS A 32 -7.00 -1.23 -4.15
C CYS A 32 -6.49 -2.68 -4.22
N ARG A 33 -7.16 -3.61 -3.54
CA ARG A 33 -6.80 -5.03 -3.52
C ARG A 33 -6.96 -5.72 -4.89
N LYS A 34 -7.95 -5.30 -5.69
CA LYS A 34 -8.21 -5.87 -7.02
C LYS A 34 -7.15 -5.50 -8.06
N GLU A 35 -6.29 -4.53 -7.76
CA GLU A 35 -5.20 -4.16 -8.64
C GLU A 35 -4.09 -5.22 -8.54
N GLU A 36 -4.07 -6.16 -9.50
CA GLU A 36 -3.10 -7.25 -9.55
C GLU A 36 -1.66 -6.69 -9.62
N SER A 37 -0.98 -6.73 -8.47
CA SER A 37 0.40 -6.29 -8.29
C SER A 37 1.20 -7.40 -7.61
N LEU A 38 2.48 -7.51 -7.98
CA LEU A 38 3.44 -8.43 -7.35
C LEU A 38 3.79 -8.02 -5.92
N LEU A 39 3.56 -6.75 -5.57
CA LEU A 39 3.83 -6.19 -4.25
C LEU A 39 2.52 -5.82 -3.55
N PRO A 40 2.42 -6.04 -2.23
CA PRO A 40 1.24 -5.64 -1.47
C PRO A 40 1.04 -4.13 -1.54
N VAL A 41 -0.22 -3.73 -1.65
CA VAL A 41 -0.60 -2.32 -1.55
C VAL A 41 -0.60 -1.93 -0.07
N ARG A 42 0.16 -0.91 0.30
CA ARG A 42 0.13 -0.37 1.66
C ARG A 42 -0.82 0.81 1.75
N ALA A 43 -1.80 0.73 2.64
CA ALA A 43 -2.75 1.79 2.92
C ALA A 43 -2.56 2.36 4.33
N ALA A 44 -2.69 3.67 4.47
CA ALA A 44 -2.79 4.35 5.77
C ALA A 44 -4.26 4.38 6.20
N LEU A 45 -4.50 4.23 7.51
CA LEU A 45 -5.83 4.19 8.11
C LEU A 45 -6.01 5.42 9.01
N TYR A 46 -7.10 6.15 8.82
CA TYR A 46 -7.42 7.37 9.57
C TYR A 46 -8.74 7.21 10.32
N GLY A 47 -8.78 7.67 11.56
CA GLY A 47 -10.00 7.73 12.36
C GLY A 47 -9.72 7.91 13.84
N TYR A 48 -10.36 7.09 14.70
CA TYR A 48 -10.24 7.18 16.16
C TYR A 48 -9.93 5.83 16.80
N ALA A 49 -8.98 5.83 17.72
CA ALA A 49 -8.76 4.70 18.64
C ALA A 49 -9.41 5.01 19.99
N LEU A 50 -10.36 4.16 20.40
CA LEU A 50 -11.03 4.25 21.69
C LEU A 50 -10.57 3.09 22.57
N GLN A 51 -10.04 3.40 23.74
CA GLN A 51 -9.77 2.40 24.76
C GLN A 51 -10.99 2.26 25.66
N LYS A 52 -11.54 1.04 25.76
CA LYS A 52 -12.66 0.74 26.65
C LYS A 52 -12.34 -0.49 27.49
N GLU A 53 -12.14 -0.28 28.80
CA GLU A 53 -11.76 -1.34 29.74
C GLU A 53 -10.50 -2.09 29.28
N GLU A 54 -10.63 -3.34 28.83
CA GLU A 54 -9.56 -4.18 28.26
C GLU A 54 -9.65 -4.37 26.74
N SER A 55 -10.51 -3.61 26.05
CA SER A 55 -10.77 -3.73 24.61
C SER A 55 -10.33 -2.48 23.86
N HIS A 56 -9.63 -2.65 22.74
CA HIS A 56 -9.31 -1.55 21.83
C HIS A 56 -10.34 -1.52 20.70
N ILE A 57 -10.94 -0.36 20.50
CA ILE A 57 -11.92 -0.13 19.45
C ILE A 57 -11.29 0.84 18.46
N TYR A 58 -11.16 0.41 17.22
CA TYR A 58 -10.65 1.23 16.13
C TYR A 58 -11.80 1.60 15.21
N LEU A 59 -12.08 2.89 15.07
CA LEU A 59 -13.05 3.45 14.14
C LEU A 59 -12.26 4.03 12.95
N ILE A 60 -12.35 3.41 11.79
CA ILE A 60 -11.67 3.82 10.57
C ILE A 60 -12.67 4.56 9.69
N TYR A 61 -12.43 5.86 9.50
CA TYR A 61 -13.22 6.74 8.65
C TYR A 61 -12.54 7.01 7.31
N GLY A 62 -11.21 7.12 7.30
CA GLY A 62 -10.44 7.44 6.11
C GLY A 62 -9.41 6.38 5.78
N VAL A 63 -9.09 6.22 4.51
CA VAL A 63 -7.96 5.40 4.04
C VAL A 63 -7.27 6.06 2.87
N SER A 64 -5.93 5.94 2.79
CA SER A 64 -5.15 6.45 1.65
C SER A 64 -4.14 5.44 1.14
N HIS A 65 -3.86 5.46 -0.17
CA HIS A 65 -2.92 4.54 -0.81
C HIS A 65 -1.51 5.14 -0.85
N ILE A 66 -0.65 4.77 0.10
CA ILE A 66 0.66 5.42 0.34
C ILE A 66 1.52 5.52 -0.92
N ALA A 67 1.75 4.39 -1.62
CA ALA A 67 2.65 4.38 -2.76
C ALA A 67 2.12 5.20 -3.95
N ALA A 68 0.80 5.27 -4.13
CA ALA A 68 0.18 6.05 -5.20
C ALA A 68 0.26 7.55 -4.89
N GLU A 69 0.04 7.95 -3.64
CA GLU A 69 0.17 9.35 -3.24
C GLU A 69 1.63 9.83 -3.30
N LEU A 70 2.58 8.99 -2.88
CA LEU A 70 4.00 9.31 -2.95
C LEU A 70 4.49 9.47 -4.40
N GLN A 71 3.98 8.66 -5.34
CA GLN A 71 4.26 8.83 -6.77
C GLN A 71 3.75 10.17 -7.33
N GLN A 72 2.76 10.77 -6.68
CA GLN A 72 2.26 12.11 -7.01
C GLN A 72 3.01 13.22 -6.24
N GLY A 73 4.07 12.87 -5.50
CA GLY A 73 4.84 13.82 -4.70
C GLY A 73 4.11 14.29 -3.45
N MET A 74 3.07 13.58 -3.00
CA MET A 74 2.33 13.95 -1.80
C MET A 74 2.68 13.02 -0.64
N SER A 75 3.02 13.60 0.50
CA SER A 75 3.27 12.85 1.72
C SER A 75 1.96 12.42 2.38
N GLN A 76 2.06 11.46 3.30
CA GLN A 76 0.90 11.01 4.08
C GLN A 76 0.31 12.16 4.92
N GLU A 77 1.16 13.01 5.49
CA GLU A 77 0.77 14.14 6.33
C GLU A 77 -0.04 15.15 5.50
N GLN A 78 0.39 15.43 4.26
CA GLN A 78 -0.35 16.31 3.36
C GLN A 78 -1.73 15.74 3.00
N ILE A 79 -1.81 14.42 2.75
CA ILE A 79 -3.08 13.74 2.51
C ILE A 79 -4.00 13.86 3.71
N GLN A 80 -3.45 13.63 4.90
CA GLN A 80 -4.19 13.75 6.15
C GLN A 80 -4.70 15.18 6.32
N GLU A 81 -3.86 16.19 6.11
CA GLU A 81 -4.26 17.60 6.24
C GLU A 81 -5.34 18.01 5.22
N MET A 82 -5.26 17.54 3.97
CA MET A 82 -6.22 17.92 2.93
C MET A 82 -7.59 17.24 3.05
N PHE A 83 -7.63 15.98 3.49
CA PHE A 83 -8.87 15.17 3.43
C PHE A 83 -9.31 14.61 4.78
N PHE A 84 -8.38 14.36 5.70
CA PHE A 84 -8.64 13.61 6.93
C PHE A 84 -8.16 14.41 8.16
N SER A 85 -8.28 15.74 8.12
CA SER A 85 -7.74 16.64 9.15
C SER A 85 -8.41 16.48 10.51
N GLU A 86 -9.65 15.97 10.51
CA GLU A 86 -10.41 15.64 11.72
C GLU A 86 -10.04 14.28 12.33
N TYR A 87 -9.22 13.48 11.64
CA TYR A 87 -8.92 12.11 11.98
C TYR A 87 -7.44 11.90 12.33
N GLU A 88 -7.19 10.98 13.27
CA GLU A 88 -5.85 10.56 13.63
C GLU A 88 -5.36 9.44 12.71
N LEU A 89 -4.05 9.35 12.48
CA LEU A 89 -3.45 8.18 11.85
C LEU A 89 -3.49 7.00 12.84
N ILE A 90 -4.32 6.00 12.54
CA ILE A 90 -4.48 4.80 13.37
C ILE A 90 -3.38 3.79 13.09
N GLY A 91 -2.93 3.69 11.83
CA GLY A 91 -1.88 2.77 11.45
C GLY A 91 -1.90 2.44 9.96
N TYR A 92 -1.37 1.26 9.63
CA TYR A 92 -1.18 0.82 8.25
C TYR A 92 -1.68 -0.60 8.05
N VAL A 93 -2.19 -0.87 6.86
CA VAL A 93 -2.53 -2.22 6.41
C VAL A 93 -1.84 -2.54 5.09
N ASN A 94 -1.35 -3.78 4.97
CA ASN A 94 -0.86 -4.34 3.71
C ASN A 94 -1.97 -5.16 3.08
N LEU A 95 -2.35 -4.80 1.86
CA LEU A 95 -3.36 -5.47 1.06
C LEU A 95 -2.67 -6.40 0.08
N TYR A 96 -2.90 -7.71 0.24
CA TYR A 96 -2.42 -8.73 -0.68
C TYR A 96 -3.54 -9.13 -1.63
N ALA A 97 -3.20 -9.30 -2.91
CA ALA A 97 -4.14 -9.81 -3.90
C ALA A 97 -4.65 -11.19 -3.47
N GLY A 98 -5.98 -11.35 -3.44
CA GLY A 98 -6.63 -12.62 -3.08
C GLY A 98 -6.82 -12.91 -1.59
N GLN A 99 -6.28 -12.13 -0.65
CA GLN A 99 -6.49 -12.29 0.80
C GLN A 99 -7.67 -11.47 1.32
N THR A 100 -8.29 -11.87 2.42
CA THR A 100 -9.36 -11.07 3.04
C THR A 100 -8.80 -9.83 3.74
N LEU A 101 -9.60 -8.77 3.84
CA LEU A 101 -9.19 -7.58 4.60
C LEU A 101 -8.95 -7.95 6.06
N PHE A 102 -7.81 -7.51 6.60
CA PHE A 102 -7.36 -7.76 7.97
C PHE A 102 -7.03 -9.24 8.30
N GLU A 103 -6.87 -10.11 7.31
CA GLU A 103 -6.44 -11.50 7.53
C GLU A 103 -5.06 -11.54 8.23
N ASN A 104 -4.95 -12.33 9.31
CA ASN A 104 -3.68 -12.50 10.01
C ASN A 104 -2.92 -13.67 9.39
N PRO A 105 -1.81 -13.45 8.65
CA PRO A 105 -1.06 -14.55 8.04
C PRO A 105 -0.42 -15.51 9.06
N ALA A 106 -0.37 -15.14 10.35
CA ALA A 106 0.17 -15.99 11.42
C ALA A 106 -0.88 -16.84 12.15
N SER A 107 -2.18 -16.69 11.86
CA SER A 107 -3.23 -17.48 12.51
C SER A 107 -3.36 -18.87 11.86
N GLN A 108 -2.93 -19.93 12.57
CA GLN A 108 -3.01 -21.33 12.12
C GLN A 108 -4.40 -21.99 12.30
N ASP A 109 -5.38 -21.27 12.84
CA ASP A 109 -6.73 -21.79 12.99
C ASP A 109 -7.51 -21.68 11.66
N SER A 110 -8.27 -22.72 11.31
CA SER A 110 -9.13 -22.73 10.11
C SER A 110 -10.29 -21.71 10.17
N SER A 111 -10.33 -20.88 11.21
CA SER A 111 -11.17 -19.68 11.38
C SER A 111 -10.47 -18.35 11.06
N GLY A 112 -9.21 -18.35 10.61
CA GLY A 112 -8.25 -17.24 10.45
C GLY A 112 -8.65 -15.97 9.67
N LYS A 113 -9.95 -15.74 9.44
CA LYS A 113 -10.52 -14.47 9.01
C LYS A 113 -10.73 -13.59 10.23
N ALA A 114 -9.82 -12.64 10.48
CA ALA A 114 -10.09 -11.58 11.44
C ALA A 114 -11.36 -10.84 11.01
N GLY A 115 -12.37 -10.82 11.87
CA GLY A 115 -13.60 -10.13 11.56
C GLY A 115 -13.53 -8.64 11.87
N PHE A 116 -14.33 -7.87 11.14
CA PHE A 116 -14.50 -6.44 11.34
C PHE A 116 -15.96 -6.04 11.10
N PHE A 117 -16.31 -4.84 11.52
CA PHE A 117 -17.64 -4.29 11.34
C PHE A 117 -17.60 -3.19 10.28
N ILE A 118 -18.49 -3.24 9.29
CA ILE A 118 -18.71 -2.15 8.36
C ILE A 118 -19.84 -1.29 8.93
N PHE A 119 -19.63 0.02 9.04
CA PHE A 119 -20.66 0.96 9.45
C PHE A 119 -20.98 1.96 8.33
N TYR A 120 -22.21 2.48 8.35
CA TYR A 120 -22.72 3.38 7.32
C TYR A 120 -22.97 4.76 7.93
N GLU A 121 -22.13 5.73 7.58
CA GLU A 121 -22.26 7.13 7.99
C GLU A 121 -22.00 8.04 6.79
N ASN A 122 -22.53 9.26 6.80
CA ASN A 122 -22.17 10.24 5.79
C ASN A 122 -20.73 10.70 6.02
N ASN A 123 -19.83 10.34 5.12
CA ASN A 123 -18.40 10.56 5.24
C ASN A 123 -17.87 11.30 4.01
N GLU A 124 -18.03 12.62 4.03
CA GLU A 124 -17.61 13.51 2.93
C GLU A 124 -16.10 13.48 2.73
N ALA A 125 -15.32 13.40 3.82
CA ALA A 125 -13.86 13.31 3.80
C ALA A 125 -13.34 12.17 2.92
N MET A 126 -13.81 10.94 3.15
CA MET A 126 -13.41 9.79 2.35
C MET A 126 -13.93 9.88 0.91
N GLN A 127 -15.16 10.37 0.73
CA GLN A 127 -15.74 10.55 -0.59
C GLN A 127 -14.96 11.56 -1.45
N ASP A 128 -14.58 12.70 -0.88
CA ASP A 128 -13.76 13.72 -1.54
C ASP A 128 -12.40 13.19 -1.94
N TYR A 129 -11.75 12.42 -1.05
CA TYR A 129 -10.51 11.73 -1.38
C TYR A 129 -10.69 10.75 -2.55
N MET A 130 -11.77 9.95 -2.57
CA MET A 130 -12.06 9.04 -3.69
C MET A 130 -12.29 9.79 -5.01
N ILE A 131 -13.04 10.89 -4.98
CA ILE A 131 -13.27 11.76 -6.15
C ILE A 131 -11.95 12.31 -6.66
N PHE A 132 -11.08 12.74 -5.76
CA PHE A 132 -9.76 13.25 -6.08
C PHE A 132 -8.88 12.18 -6.75
N CYS A 133 -8.82 10.96 -6.20
CA CYS A 133 -8.13 9.83 -6.85
C CYS A 133 -8.71 9.52 -8.24
N ASN A 134 -10.03 9.53 -8.40
CA ASN A 134 -10.70 9.24 -9.67
C ASN A 134 -10.43 10.31 -10.73
N LYS A 135 -10.49 11.59 -10.38
CA LYS A 135 -10.13 12.70 -11.29
C LYS A 135 -8.71 12.56 -11.81
N ARG A 136 -7.76 12.10 -10.98
CA ARG A 136 -6.39 11.83 -11.42
C ARG A 136 -6.31 10.67 -12.40
N LYS A 137 -6.99 9.56 -12.12
CA LYS A 137 -7.06 8.40 -13.03
C LYS A 137 -7.60 8.79 -14.42
N GLN A 138 -8.55 9.73 -14.49
CA GLN A 138 -9.08 10.25 -15.75
C GLN A 138 -8.13 11.17 -16.52
N ARG A 139 -7.21 11.86 -15.81
CA ARG A 139 -6.25 12.80 -16.42
C ARG A 139 -5.02 12.11 -17.02
N MET A 140 -4.77 10.84 -16.71
CA MET A 140 -3.69 10.07 -17.33
C MET A 140 -4.11 9.63 -18.75
N PRO A 141 -3.50 10.14 -19.83
CA PRO A 141 -3.83 9.72 -21.18
C PRO A 141 -3.22 8.34 -21.43
N GLY A 142 -4.00 7.27 -21.22
CA GLY A 142 -3.59 5.93 -21.63
C GLY A 142 -4.14 4.75 -20.82
N ASN A 143 -5.45 4.61 -20.67
CA ASN A 143 -6.14 3.33 -20.79
C ASN A 143 -7.66 3.56 -20.87
N HIS A 144 -8.23 3.60 -22.07
CA HIS A 144 -9.68 3.64 -22.24
C HIS A 144 -10.26 2.26 -21.86
N ARG A 145 -10.54 2.04 -20.57
CA ARG A 145 -11.41 0.95 -20.12
C ARG A 145 -12.78 1.52 -19.76
N SER A 146 -13.62 1.53 -20.80
CA SER A 146 -15.05 1.26 -20.79
C SER A 146 -15.85 1.83 -19.60
N GLY A 147 -16.46 2.99 -19.84
CA GLY A 147 -17.75 3.26 -19.23
C GLY A 147 -18.76 2.26 -19.78
N ILE A 148 -19.40 1.53 -18.88
CA ILE A 148 -20.55 0.68 -19.16
C ILE A 148 -21.66 1.56 -19.76
N LYS A 149 -22.00 1.33 -21.03
CA LYS A 149 -23.37 1.53 -21.50
C LYS A 149 -23.98 0.15 -21.60
N GLU A 150 -25.00 -0.07 -20.78
CA GLU A 150 -25.84 -1.26 -20.84
C GLU A 150 -26.58 -1.25 -22.17
N ASP A 151 -26.31 -2.23 -23.03
CA ASP A 151 -27.24 -2.65 -24.08
C ASP A 151 -27.15 -4.17 -24.23
N LYS A 152 -28.30 -4.83 -24.06
CA LYS A 152 -28.48 -6.28 -24.17
C LYS A 152 -28.39 -6.68 -25.65
N HIS A 153 -27.53 -7.62 -26.01
CA HIS A 153 -27.88 -8.77 -26.86
C HIS A 153 -26.74 -9.80 -26.96
N LEU A 154 -27.15 -11.07 -27.07
CA LEU A 154 -26.43 -12.33 -27.27
C LEU A 154 -24.99 -12.31 -27.83
N GLY A 155 -24.15 -13.21 -27.32
CA GLY A 155 -23.06 -13.82 -28.10
C GLY A 155 -21.86 -14.32 -27.30
N VAL A 156 -21.73 -15.64 -27.17
CA VAL A 156 -20.58 -16.37 -26.63
C VAL A 156 -19.30 -16.06 -27.41
N LYS A 157 -18.14 -15.93 -26.73
CA LYS A 157 -16.91 -16.75 -26.87
C LYS A 157 -15.74 -16.11 -26.13
N GLY A 158 -15.10 -16.88 -25.25
CA GLY A 158 -13.89 -16.46 -24.56
C GLY A 158 -12.66 -16.45 -25.47
N GLU A 159 -11.69 -15.63 -25.12
CA GLU A 159 -10.27 -15.86 -25.39
C GLU A 159 -9.40 -14.91 -24.52
N SER A 160 -8.45 -15.52 -23.84
CA SER A 160 -7.39 -14.92 -23.05
C SER A 160 -6.44 -14.06 -23.90
N SER A 161 -6.02 -12.89 -23.43
CA SER A 161 -4.65 -12.40 -23.63
C SER A 161 -4.30 -11.16 -22.80
N ARG A 162 -3.34 -11.39 -21.89
CA ARG A 162 -2.11 -10.58 -21.66
C ARG A 162 -2.09 -9.17 -22.27
N ARG A 163 -1.93 -8.16 -21.40
CA ARG A 163 -1.08 -6.97 -21.64
C ARG A 163 -0.88 -6.20 -20.33
N GLN A 164 0.11 -6.64 -19.57
CA GLN A 164 0.66 -5.97 -18.39
C GLN A 164 1.64 -4.90 -18.88
N GLY A 165 1.45 -3.65 -18.44
CA GLY A 165 2.22 -2.48 -18.87
C GLY A 165 3.71 -2.59 -18.54
N LYS A 166 4.54 -2.47 -19.59
CA LYS A 166 6.00 -2.73 -19.61
C LYS A 166 6.87 -1.62 -18.97
N TRP A 167 6.49 -1.05 -17.83
CA TRP A 167 7.29 0.02 -17.19
C TRP A 167 8.11 -0.45 -15.98
N THR A 168 7.67 -1.48 -15.27
CA THR A 168 8.41 -2.04 -14.10
C THR A 168 9.65 -2.85 -14.50
N GLY A 169 9.72 -3.32 -15.74
CA GLY A 169 10.86 -4.11 -16.24
C GLY A 169 12.16 -3.30 -16.38
N PHE A 170 12.08 -2.04 -16.81
CA PHE A 170 13.29 -1.25 -17.08
C PHE A 170 14.03 -0.82 -15.80
N ILE A 171 13.29 -0.49 -14.74
CA ILE A 171 13.87 -0.12 -13.43
C ILE A 171 14.53 -1.35 -12.78
N SER A 172 13.90 -2.53 -12.88
CA SER A 172 14.44 -3.78 -12.34
C SER A 172 15.73 -4.21 -13.05
N ILE A 173 15.79 -4.08 -14.38
CA ILE A 173 16.98 -4.40 -15.17
C ILE A 173 18.15 -3.46 -14.83
N PHE A 174 17.88 -2.17 -14.60
CA PHE A 174 18.91 -1.21 -14.22
C PHE A 174 19.55 -1.53 -12.86
N LEU A 175 18.73 -1.88 -11.86
CA LEU A 175 19.24 -2.28 -10.53
C LEU A 175 20.07 -3.56 -10.59
N LEU A 176 19.66 -4.54 -11.39
CA LEU A 176 20.43 -5.77 -11.61
C LEU A 176 21.76 -5.50 -12.30
N ALA A 177 21.80 -4.60 -13.29
CA ALA A 177 23.03 -4.20 -13.97
C ALA A 177 24.02 -3.54 -13.00
N VAL A 178 23.55 -2.66 -12.10
CA VAL A 178 24.39 -2.03 -11.07
C VAL A 178 24.95 -3.06 -10.08
N LEU A 179 24.15 -4.05 -9.66
CA LEU A 179 24.59 -5.12 -8.76
C LEU A 179 25.65 -6.02 -9.41
N ILE A 180 25.48 -6.37 -10.68
CA ILE A 180 26.48 -7.14 -11.44
C ILE A 180 27.78 -6.35 -11.55
N LEU A 181 27.71 -5.02 -11.75
CA LEU A 181 28.90 -4.17 -11.83
C LEU A 181 29.67 -4.12 -10.49
N LEU A 182 28.95 -4.00 -9.36
CA LEU A 182 29.55 -4.03 -8.02
C LEU A 182 30.20 -5.37 -7.67
N THR A 183 29.58 -6.48 -8.10
CA THR A 183 30.15 -7.82 -7.86
C THR A 183 31.35 -8.10 -8.77
N ALA A 184 31.37 -7.61 -10.00
CA ALA A 184 32.53 -7.71 -10.89
C ALA A 184 33.73 -6.89 -10.37
N THR A 185 33.50 -5.67 -9.88
CA THR A 185 34.58 -4.85 -9.30
C THR A 185 35.11 -5.43 -8.00
N ALA A 186 34.25 -6.01 -7.15
CA ALA A 186 34.68 -6.73 -5.94
C ALA A 186 35.54 -7.97 -6.26
N SER A 187 35.23 -8.69 -7.35
CA SER A 187 35.97 -9.88 -7.77
C SER A 187 37.39 -9.57 -8.24
N LEU A 188 37.59 -8.41 -8.88
CA LEU A 188 38.92 -7.94 -9.33
C LEU A 188 39.80 -7.48 -8.16
N ALA A 189 39.20 -7.02 -7.07
CA ALA A 189 39.93 -6.54 -5.88
C ALA A 189 40.47 -7.67 -4.98
N ILE A 190 39.97 -8.90 -5.12
CA ILE A 190 40.43 -10.07 -4.34
C ILE A 190 41.75 -10.63 -4.89
N GLY A 191 42.09 -10.34 -6.16
CA GLY A 191 43.31 -10.82 -6.80
C GLY A 191 44.58 -10.07 -6.44
N ASP A 192 44.48 -8.86 -5.87
CA ASP A 192 45.64 -8.00 -5.63
C ASP A 192 45.57 -7.28 -4.27
N TYR A 193 45.62 -8.07 -3.19
CA TYR A 193 45.73 -7.56 -1.82
C TYR A 193 47.01 -6.72 -1.60
N ALA A 194 48.04 -6.87 -2.44
CA ALA A 194 49.26 -6.08 -2.38
C ALA A 194 49.00 -4.63 -2.79
N ALA A 195 48.23 -4.41 -3.87
CA ALA A 195 47.83 -3.08 -4.31
C ALA A 195 46.95 -2.34 -3.28
N MET A 196 46.04 -3.03 -2.58
CA MET A 196 45.22 -2.41 -1.53
C MET A 196 46.05 -2.02 -0.29
N ARG A 197 47.09 -2.79 0.04
CA ARG A 197 47.96 -2.50 1.20
C ARG A 197 48.87 -1.30 0.93
N GLU A 198 49.41 -1.16 -0.28
CA GLU A 198 50.14 0.03 -0.72
C GLU A 198 49.26 1.29 -0.66
N PHE A 199 48.01 1.20 -1.13
CA PHE A 199 47.09 2.33 -1.11
C PHE A 199 46.70 2.75 0.32
N ALA A 200 46.43 1.78 1.21
CA ALA A 200 46.15 2.05 2.63
C ALA A 200 47.37 2.69 3.33
N LEU A 201 48.58 2.26 2.98
CA LEU A 201 49.82 2.80 3.53
C LEU A 201 50.10 4.23 3.03
N MET A 202 49.83 4.52 1.76
CA MET A 202 49.92 5.86 1.18
C MET A 202 48.89 6.83 1.80
N ALA A 203 47.66 6.37 2.03
CA ALA A 203 46.63 7.18 2.69
C ALA A 203 46.99 7.50 4.15
N ALA A 204 47.54 6.53 4.89
CA ALA A 204 48.01 6.75 6.26
C ALA A 204 49.20 7.74 6.31
N LYS A 205 50.12 7.68 5.34
CA LYS A 205 51.25 8.62 5.23
C LYS A 205 50.82 10.04 4.90
N ALA A 206 49.82 10.21 4.04
CA ALA A 206 49.28 11.52 3.67
C ALA A 206 48.61 12.23 4.86
N LEU A 207 47.98 11.48 5.77
CA LEU A 207 47.37 12.04 6.99
C LEU A 207 48.39 12.45 8.05
N GLN A 208 49.58 11.84 8.08
CA GLN A 208 50.66 12.21 9.02
C GLN A 208 51.52 13.38 8.52
N GLY A 209 51.50 13.69 7.22
CA GLY A 209 52.26 14.80 6.62
C GLY A 209 51.52 16.15 6.56
N ALA A 210 50.29 16.22 7.11
CA ALA A 210 49.44 17.41 7.09
C ALA A 210 49.28 18.03 8.51
N GLY A 211 50.33 17.96 9.33
CA GLY A 211 50.45 18.64 10.63
C GLY A 211 51.56 19.67 10.60
#